data_AF-A0A7C3WZI2-F1
#
_entry.id   AF-A0A7C3WZI2-F1
#
_cell.length_a   1.000
_cell.length_b   1.000
_cell.length_c   1.000
_cell.angle_alpha   90.00
_cell.angle_beta   90.00
_cell.angle_gamma   90.00
#
_symmetry.space_group_name_H-M   'P 1'
#
loop_
_entity.id
_entity.type
_entity.pdbx_description
1 polymer ?
#
loop_
_entity_poly.entity_id
_entity_poly.type
_entity_poly.pdbx_seq_one_letter_code
_entity_poly.pdbx_strand_id
1 'polypeptide(L)'
;MLRNIIFQADGSSLLLILPLLICCMLPLITRMFQKPAPSSLASTETDVWFTSYGINEAFEAVKNHVFSWRNDVEVKPSSRFSLFKNKTPPERFTTSESIPPRLIKFSDPIEGNVTFEFTETEPGGTAIRVSYYPILRDKIQKMRASFPLKIPFAAGLPCPACGKPVFPDFKVCPFCGEKIK
;
A
#
# COMPACT_ATOMS: atom_id res chain seq x y z
N MET A 1 24.03 -6.47 72.72
CA MET A 1 23.00 -5.49 73.13
C MET A 1 23.21 -4.25 72.28
N LEU A 2 22.60 -4.17 71.09
CA LEU A 2 21.34 -3.42 70.84
C LEU A 2 21.35 -2.02 71.46
N ARG A 3 21.69 -0.99 70.66
CA ARG A 3 21.18 0.37 70.84
C ARG A 3 21.30 1.20 69.56
N ASN A 4 20.17 1.23 68.84
CA ASN A 4 19.54 2.39 68.22
C ASN A 4 20.45 3.51 67.69
N ILE A 5 20.63 3.54 66.36
CA ILE A 5 20.84 4.77 65.62
C ILE A 5 19.51 5.09 64.94
N ILE A 6 18.76 5.98 65.56
CA ILE A 6 17.55 6.59 65.01
C ILE A 6 18.01 7.54 63.91
N PHE A 7 17.77 7.18 62.66
CA PHE A 7 17.93 8.08 61.51
C PHE A 7 16.75 9.05 61.53
N GLN A 8 17.00 10.22 62.12
CA GLN A 8 16.09 11.37 62.08
C GLN A 8 16.19 11.99 60.68
N ALA A 9 15.38 11.50 59.75
CA ALA A 9 15.16 12.15 58.47
C ALA A 9 14.06 13.19 58.66
N ASP A 10 14.42 14.46 58.61
CA ASP A 10 13.50 15.60 58.75
C ASP A 10 12.37 15.50 57.72
N GLY A 11 11.12 15.53 58.21
CA GLY A 11 9.90 15.36 57.41
C GLY A 11 9.73 16.38 56.27
N SER A 12 10.49 17.49 56.30
CA SER A 12 10.51 18.53 55.28
C SER A 12 11.25 18.12 53.99
N SER A 13 12.23 17.20 54.05
CA SER A 13 12.95 16.71 52.87
C SER A 13 12.16 15.62 52.11
N LEU A 14 11.39 14.81 52.84
CA LEU A 14 10.55 13.75 52.25
C LEU A 14 9.38 14.30 51.41
N LEU A 15 8.85 15.48 51.77
CA LEU A 15 7.75 16.14 51.05
C LEU A 15 8.15 16.71 49.68
N LEU A 16 9.43 17.02 49.47
CA LEU A 16 9.95 17.53 48.18
C LEU A 16 10.42 16.42 47.23
N ILE A 17 10.80 15.26 47.76
CA ILE A 17 11.28 14.12 46.97
C ILE A 17 10.11 13.33 46.36
N LEU A 18 8.96 13.28 47.05
CA LEU A 18 7.77 12.57 46.59
C LEU A 18 7.19 13.09 45.25
N PRO A 19 7.02 14.41 45.01
CA PRO A 19 6.52 14.91 43.72
C PRO A 19 7.53 14.75 42.57
N LEU A 20 8.84 14.77 42.85
CA LEU A 20 9.89 14.52 41.86
C LEU A 20 9.91 13.06 41.39
N LEU A 21 9.78 12.10 42.31
CA LEU A 21 9.65 10.67 41.97
C LEU A 21 8.38 10.39 41.18
N ILE A 22 7.27 11.05 41.51
CA ILE A 22 6.00 10.92 40.79
C ILE A 22 6.13 11.51 39.37
N CYS A 23 6.79 12.65 39.19
CA CYS A 23 7.03 13.25 37.87
C CYS A 23 7.86 12.35 36.94
N CYS A 24 8.89 11.68 37.48
CA CYS A 24 9.75 10.80 36.69
C CYS A 24 9.12 9.45 36.33
N MET A 25 8.15 8.98 37.13
CA MET A 25 7.50 7.67 36.93
C MET A 25 6.14 7.77 36.21
N LEU A 26 5.50 8.95 36.17
CA LEU A 26 4.29 9.18 35.37
C LEU A 26 4.43 8.80 33.88
N PRO A 27 5.52 9.13 33.15
CA PRO A 27 5.65 8.78 31.73
C PRO A 27 5.80 7.26 31.47
N LEU A 28 6.14 6.46 32.48
CA LEU A 28 6.16 5.00 32.38
C LEU A 28 4.77 4.39 32.57
N ILE A 29 3.94 4.98 33.44
CA ILE A 29 2.56 4.53 33.68
C ILE A 29 1.63 4.93 32.52
N THR A 30 1.81 6.13 31.95
CA THR A 30 1.04 6.55 30.77
C THR A 30 1.35 5.72 29.52
N ARG A 31 2.55 5.15 29.40
CA ARG A 31 2.90 4.19 28.33
C ARG A 31 2.20 2.84 28.48
N MET A 32 1.86 2.40 29.69
CA MET A 32 1.13 1.13 29.89
C MET A 32 -0.38 1.25 29.60
N PHE A 33 -0.96 2.46 29.72
CA PHE A 33 -2.37 2.72 29.41
C PHE A 33 -2.59 3.35 28.02
N GLN A 34 -1.53 3.77 27.34
CA GLN A 34 -1.56 3.95 25.90
C GLN A 34 -1.64 2.57 25.25
N LYS A 35 -2.88 2.06 25.08
CA LYS A 35 -3.18 1.24 23.92
C LYS A 35 -2.52 1.94 22.73
N PRO A 36 -1.72 1.24 21.90
CA PRO A 36 -1.12 1.87 20.73
C PRO A 36 -2.25 2.62 20.04
N ALA A 37 -2.12 3.94 19.98
CA ALA A 37 -2.99 4.72 19.12
C ALA A 37 -2.92 3.99 17.77
N PRO A 38 -4.03 3.57 17.17
CA PRO A 38 -3.97 3.06 15.82
C PRO A 38 -3.33 4.20 15.04
N SER A 39 -2.08 4.01 14.63
CA SER A 39 -1.46 4.88 13.66
C SER A 39 -2.44 4.90 12.51
N SER A 40 -3.17 6.00 12.35
CA SER A 40 -4.12 6.20 11.26
C SER A 40 -3.39 6.35 9.91
N LEU A 41 -2.14 5.90 9.84
CA LEU A 41 -1.50 5.42 8.64
C LEU A 41 -2.05 4.03 8.37
N ALA A 42 -3.25 3.95 7.81
CA ALA A 42 -3.57 2.80 6.99
C ALA A 42 -2.43 2.64 5.97
N SER A 43 -1.63 1.58 6.10
CA SER A 43 -0.45 1.39 5.26
C SER A 43 -0.92 1.09 3.84
N THR A 44 -1.06 2.11 3.02
CA THR A 44 -1.38 1.94 1.59
C THR A 44 -0.15 1.38 0.88
N GLU A 45 -0.37 0.37 0.04
CA GLU A 45 0.63 -0.19 -0.85
C GLU A 45 0.55 0.47 -2.21
N THR A 46 1.69 0.50 -2.91
CA THR A 46 1.77 1.04 -4.26
C THR A 46 2.39 0.02 -5.20
N ASP A 47 1.80 -0.15 -6.38
CA ASP A 47 2.37 -0.94 -7.46
C ASP A 47 2.39 -0.13 -8.76
N VAL A 48 3.34 -0.43 -9.65
CA VAL A 48 3.51 0.23 -10.93
C VAL A 48 3.81 -0.80 -12.00
N TRP A 49 3.10 -0.71 -13.12
CA TRP A 49 3.39 -1.51 -14.31
C TRP A 49 3.17 -0.70 -15.58
N PHE A 50 3.63 -1.26 -16.69
CA PHE A 50 3.60 -0.65 -18.00
C PHE A 50 2.80 -1.53 -18.96
N THR A 51 1.87 -0.92 -19.69
CA THR A 51 1.05 -1.60 -20.71
C THR A 51 1.36 -1.06 -22.10
N SER A 52 1.16 -1.89 -23.13
CA SER A 52 1.22 -1.46 -24.52
C SER A 52 0.04 -0.57 -24.94
N TYR A 53 -1.02 -0.51 -24.13
CA TYR A 53 -2.21 0.30 -24.42
C TYR A 53 -1.92 1.79 -24.42
N GLY A 54 -2.64 2.51 -25.29
CA GLY A 54 -2.71 3.97 -25.22
C GLY A 54 -3.43 4.42 -23.95
N ILE A 55 -3.21 5.66 -23.52
CA ILE A 55 -3.67 6.13 -22.20
C ILE A 55 -5.19 6.02 -22.00
N ASN A 56 -5.98 6.31 -23.04
CA ASN A 56 -7.44 6.17 -23.00
C ASN A 56 -7.90 4.71 -22.91
N GLU A 57 -7.23 3.82 -23.64
CA GLU A 57 -7.52 2.38 -23.63
C GLU A 57 -7.15 1.76 -22.29
N ALA A 58 -5.99 2.14 -21.73
CA ALA A 58 -5.57 1.73 -20.39
C ALA A 58 -6.55 2.19 -19.31
N PHE A 59 -7.03 3.44 -19.41
CA PHE A 59 -8.02 4.00 -18.49
C PHE A 59 -9.33 3.22 -18.50
N GLU A 60 -9.91 3.00 -19.69
CA GLU A 60 -11.16 2.24 -19.82
C GLU A 60 -10.97 0.75 -19.45
N ALA A 61 -9.82 0.15 -19.76
CA ALA A 61 -9.51 -1.22 -19.37
C ALA A 61 -9.48 -1.40 -17.84
N VAL A 62 -8.80 -0.50 -17.12
CA VAL A 62 -8.78 -0.52 -15.64
C VAL A 62 -10.19 -0.33 -15.09
N LYS A 63 -10.93 0.65 -15.60
CA LYS A 63 -12.30 0.94 -15.17
C LYS A 63 -13.21 -0.28 -15.33
N ASN A 64 -13.16 -0.95 -16.48
CA ASN A 64 -13.95 -2.17 -16.74
C ASN A 64 -13.55 -3.32 -15.80
N HIS A 65 -12.26 -3.47 -15.51
CA HIS A 65 -11.76 -4.53 -14.64
C HIS A 65 -12.10 -4.31 -13.16
N VAL A 66 -12.11 -3.05 -12.69
CA VAL A 66 -12.59 -2.74 -11.33
C VAL A 66 -14.10 -2.95 -11.24
N PHE A 67 -14.86 -2.62 -12.29
CA PHE A 67 -16.29 -2.91 -12.32
C PHE A 67 -16.59 -4.41 -12.31
N SER A 68 -15.76 -5.27 -12.91
CA SER A 68 -15.97 -6.73 -12.81
C SER A 68 -15.77 -7.27 -11.39
N TRP A 69 -14.96 -6.62 -10.55
CA TRP A 69 -14.83 -7.01 -9.14
C TRP A 69 -16.15 -6.92 -8.36
N ARG A 70 -17.09 -6.09 -8.82
CA ARG A 70 -18.44 -5.99 -8.25
C ARG A 70 -19.23 -7.29 -8.44
N ASN A 71 -19.06 -7.95 -9.59
CA ASN A 71 -19.85 -9.12 -9.97
C ASN A 71 -19.30 -10.43 -9.38
N ASP A 72 -18.00 -10.50 -9.04
CA ASP A 72 -17.37 -11.70 -8.48
C ASP A 72 -17.86 -12.05 -7.05
N VAL A 73 -18.55 -11.12 -6.37
CA VAL A 73 -19.07 -11.33 -5.00
C VAL A 73 -20.41 -12.09 -5.00
N GLU A 74 -21.13 -12.16 -6.12
CA GLU A 74 -22.46 -12.80 -6.18
C GLU A 74 -22.42 -14.34 -6.20
N VAL A 75 -21.26 -14.98 -6.32
CA VAL A 75 -21.12 -16.44 -6.41
C VAL A 75 -20.54 -17.05 -5.13
N LYS A 76 -21.17 -16.80 -3.98
CA LYS A 76 -21.13 -17.78 -2.88
C LYS A 76 -22.49 -18.44 -2.82
N PRO A 77 -22.61 -19.76 -3.08
CA PRO A 77 -23.90 -20.44 -3.00
C PRO A 77 -24.40 -20.31 -1.55
N SER A 78 -25.40 -19.47 -1.35
CA SER A 78 -26.07 -19.38 -0.05
C SER A 78 -26.63 -20.77 0.24
N SER A 79 -26.37 -21.23 1.46
CA SER A 79 -26.87 -22.51 1.95
C SER A 79 -28.38 -22.61 1.68
N ARG A 80 -28.89 -23.82 1.41
CA ARG A 80 -30.28 -24.14 1.03
C ARG A 80 -31.38 -23.74 2.05
N PHE A 81 -31.08 -22.91 3.05
CA PHE A 81 -32.00 -22.50 4.12
C PHE A 81 -31.97 -20.98 4.40
N SER A 82 -32.10 -20.14 3.37
CA SER A 82 -32.33 -18.69 3.58
C SER A 82 -33.78 -18.31 3.27
N LEU A 83 -34.67 -18.46 4.27
CA LEU A 83 -36.10 -18.13 4.20
C LEU A 83 -36.40 -16.62 4.40
N PHE A 84 -35.38 -15.76 4.48
CA PHE A 84 -35.57 -14.31 4.63
C PHE A 84 -34.90 -13.55 3.49
N LYS A 85 -35.75 -12.86 2.72
CA LYS A 85 -35.43 -12.12 1.49
C LYS A 85 -34.54 -10.89 1.76
N ASN A 86 -33.49 -10.83 0.95
CA ASN A 86 -33.04 -9.70 0.12
C ASN A 86 -32.91 -8.33 0.81
N LYS A 87 -31.77 -8.10 1.46
CA LYS A 87 -31.07 -6.84 1.27
C LYS A 87 -30.17 -7.01 0.05
N THR A 88 -30.40 -6.21 -1.00
CA THR A 88 -29.42 -6.00 -2.06
C THR A 88 -28.07 -5.70 -1.41
N PRO A 89 -26.98 -6.39 -1.79
CA PRO A 89 -25.66 -6.05 -1.30
C PRO A 89 -25.39 -4.56 -1.56
N PRO A 90 -24.83 -3.80 -0.61
CA PRO A 90 -24.45 -2.41 -0.85
C PRO A 90 -23.55 -2.36 -2.09
N GLU A 91 -23.77 -1.41 -3.00
CA GLU A 91 -22.96 -1.27 -4.22
C GLU A 91 -21.47 -1.22 -3.84
N ARG A 92 -20.75 -2.31 -4.15
CA ARG A 92 -19.32 -2.46 -3.85
C ARG A 92 -18.51 -1.81 -4.96
N PHE A 93 -17.44 -1.11 -4.60
CA PHE A 93 -16.63 -0.22 -5.45
C PHE A 93 -17.45 0.84 -6.20
N THR A 94 -17.53 2.04 -5.64
CA THR A 94 -18.10 3.22 -6.33
C THR A 94 -16.98 4.12 -6.83
N THR A 95 -17.17 4.74 -8.00
CA THR A 95 -16.23 5.74 -8.51
C THR A 95 -16.36 7.00 -7.66
N SER A 96 -15.37 7.27 -6.82
CA SER A 96 -15.37 8.44 -5.95
C SER A 96 -14.87 9.70 -6.66
N GLU A 97 -13.92 9.54 -7.59
CA GLU A 97 -13.33 10.64 -8.36
C GLU A 97 -12.81 10.13 -9.72
N SER A 98 -12.93 10.93 -10.77
CA SER A 98 -12.46 10.58 -12.11
C SER A 98 -12.01 11.83 -12.86
N ILE A 99 -10.78 11.81 -13.35
CA ILE A 99 -10.19 12.82 -14.23
C ILE A 99 -9.64 12.08 -15.46
N PRO A 100 -10.48 11.76 -16.46
CA PRO A 100 -10.03 11.01 -17.62
C PRO A 100 -8.99 11.77 -18.46
N PRO A 101 -7.99 11.08 -19.06
CA PRO A 101 -7.63 9.67 -18.85
C PRO A 101 -6.56 9.49 -17.76
N ARG A 102 -6.36 10.47 -16.88
CA ARG A 102 -5.18 10.58 -16.00
C ARG A 102 -5.36 9.97 -14.63
N LEU A 103 -6.57 9.95 -14.10
CA LEU A 103 -6.81 9.49 -12.74
C LEU A 103 -8.22 8.92 -12.56
N ILE A 104 -8.34 7.81 -11.83
CA ILE A 104 -9.61 7.29 -11.36
C ILE A 104 -9.45 6.74 -9.94
N LYS A 105 -10.39 7.09 -9.05
CA LYS A 105 -10.45 6.60 -7.68
C LYS A 105 -11.73 5.82 -7.47
N PHE A 106 -11.58 4.68 -6.82
CA PHE A 106 -12.69 3.85 -6.38
C PHE A 106 -12.68 3.74 -4.86
N SER A 107 -13.87 3.68 -4.28
CA SER A 107 -14.07 3.48 -2.84
C SER A 107 -14.93 2.25 -2.59
N ASP A 108 -14.43 1.35 -1.76
CA ASP A 108 -15.21 0.23 -1.20
C ASP A 108 -15.27 0.35 0.33
N PRO A 109 -16.47 0.30 0.95
CA PRO A 109 -16.60 0.40 2.40
C PRO A 109 -15.89 -0.70 3.20
N ILE A 110 -15.56 -1.83 2.57
CA ILE A 110 -14.96 -3.01 3.22
C ILE A 110 -13.47 -3.11 2.88
N GLU A 111 -13.13 -2.97 1.59
CA GLU A 111 -11.77 -3.17 1.08
C GLU A 111 -10.97 -1.87 0.96
N GLY A 112 -11.61 -0.72 1.20
CA GLY A 112 -10.97 0.59 1.21
C GLY A 112 -10.91 1.25 -0.16
N ASN A 113 -10.07 2.29 -0.26
CA ASN A 113 -9.93 3.07 -1.48
C ASN A 113 -8.81 2.51 -2.36
N VAL A 114 -9.00 2.61 -3.67
CA VAL A 114 -7.96 2.36 -4.67
C VAL A 114 -7.89 3.53 -5.65
N THR A 115 -6.69 4.03 -5.89
CA THR A 115 -6.42 5.16 -6.79
C THR A 115 -5.51 4.70 -7.91
N PHE A 116 -5.91 4.93 -9.15
CA PHE A 116 -5.11 4.68 -10.34
C PHE A 116 -4.71 6.02 -10.98
N GLU A 117 -3.43 6.12 -11.32
CA GLU A 117 -2.82 7.25 -12.02
C GLU A 117 -2.21 6.72 -13.33
N PHE A 118 -2.45 7.43 -14.42
CA PHE A 118 -2.01 7.04 -15.76
C PHE A 118 -1.07 8.07 -16.34
N THR A 119 0.10 7.61 -16.79
CA THR A 119 1.11 8.44 -17.45
C THR A 119 1.50 7.81 -18.78
N GLU A 120 1.43 8.59 -19.85
CA GLU A 120 1.90 8.15 -21.17
C GLU A 120 3.43 8.00 -21.17
N THR A 121 3.94 6.96 -21.80
CA THR A 121 5.38 6.65 -21.86
C THR A 121 5.91 6.71 -23.28
N GLU A 122 7.10 7.25 -23.48
CA GLU A 122 7.85 7.16 -24.75
C GLU A 122 8.59 5.81 -24.84
N PRO A 123 8.58 5.05 -25.97
CA PRO A 123 8.08 5.37 -27.31
C PRO A 123 6.63 4.89 -27.59
N GLY A 124 5.77 4.90 -26.57
CA GLY A 124 4.34 4.55 -26.66
C GLY A 124 3.93 3.51 -25.61
N GLY A 125 2.73 3.67 -25.06
CA GLY A 125 2.19 2.86 -23.98
C GLY A 125 1.79 3.71 -22.77
N THR A 126 1.37 3.06 -21.69
CA THR A 126 0.92 3.73 -20.46
C THR A 126 1.54 3.10 -19.23
N ALA A 127 2.13 3.91 -18.37
CA ALA A 127 2.47 3.54 -17.00
C ALA A 127 1.22 3.69 -16.13
N ILE A 128 0.83 2.61 -15.46
CA ILE A 128 -0.27 2.58 -14.52
C ILE A 128 0.34 2.48 -13.13
N ARG A 129 0.13 3.52 -12.32
CA ARG A 129 0.47 3.53 -10.90
C ARG A 129 -0.81 3.35 -10.10
N VAL A 130 -0.80 2.42 -9.17
CA VAL A 130 -1.93 2.18 -8.28
C VAL A 130 -1.51 2.31 -6.83
N SER A 131 -2.38 2.95 -6.04
CA SER A 131 -2.29 3.01 -4.57
C SER A 131 -3.53 2.35 -3.97
N TYR A 132 -3.34 1.38 -3.08
CA TYR A 132 -4.42 0.52 -2.57
C TYR A 132 -4.16 0.05 -1.14
N TYR A 133 -5.21 -0.43 -0.47
CA TYR A 133 -5.08 -1.09 0.85
C TYR A 133 -4.61 -2.54 0.70
N PRO A 134 -3.77 -3.08 1.60
CA PRO A 134 -3.17 -4.42 1.46
C PRO A 134 -4.15 -5.57 1.18
N ILE A 135 -5.40 -5.45 1.63
CA ILE A 135 -6.48 -6.42 1.35
C ILE A 135 -6.77 -6.60 -0.15
N LEU A 136 -6.46 -5.58 -0.97
CA LEU A 136 -6.65 -5.59 -2.43
C LEU A 136 -5.46 -6.20 -3.20
N ARG A 137 -4.37 -6.56 -2.52
CA ARG A 137 -3.12 -7.00 -3.17
C ARG A 137 -3.34 -8.08 -4.22
N ASP A 138 -4.08 -9.14 -3.86
CA ASP A 138 -4.32 -10.27 -4.78
C ASP A 138 -5.14 -9.85 -6.00
N LYS A 139 -6.13 -8.95 -5.84
CA LYS A 139 -6.94 -8.42 -6.95
C LYS A 139 -6.09 -7.56 -7.89
N ILE A 140 -5.23 -6.71 -7.31
CA ILE A 140 -4.31 -5.86 -8.08
C ILE A 140 -3.29 -6.72 -8.85
N GLN A 141 -2.72 -7.74 -8.23
CA GLN A 141 -1.77 -8.63 -8.90
C GLN A 141 -2.43 -9.41 -10.04
N LYS A 142 -3.65 -9.92 -9.84
CA LYS A 142 -4.44 -10.58 -10.89
C LYS A 142 -4.79 -9.64 -12.04
N MET A 143 -5.23 -8.42 -11.72
CA MET A 143 -5.49 -7.38 -12.70
C MET A 143 -4.23 -7.10 -13.51
N ARG A 144 -3.11 -6.79 -12.84
CA ARG A 144 -1.81 -6.54 -13.48
C ARG A 144 -1.41 -7.67 -14.44
N ALA A 145 -1.60 -8.92 -14.03
CA ALA A 145 -1.29 -10.08 -14.87
C ALA A 145 -2.17 -10.19 -16.13
N SER A 146 -3.36 -9.57 -16.16
CA SER A 146 -4.23 -9.54 -17.34
C SER A 146 -3.89 -8.44 -18.35
N PHE A 147 -3.07 -7.44 -17.98
CA PHE A 147 -2.65 -6.39 -18.90
C PHE A 147 -1.54 -6.90 -19.83
N PRO A 148 -1.52 -6.48 -21.11
CA PRO A 148 -0.40 -6.75 -22.00
C PRO A 148 0.81 -5.94 -21.53
N LEU A 149 1.68 -6.59 -20.75
CA LEU A 149 2.83 -5.93 -20.15
C LEU A 149 3.86 -5.57 -21.22
N LYS A 150 4.03 -4.27 -21.44
CA LYS A 150 5.15 -3.75 -22.21
C LYS A 150 6.21 -3.34 -21.21
N ILE A 151 7.18 -4.22 -20.96
CA ILE A 151 8.40 -3.77 -20.26
C ILE A 151 8.95 -2.65 -21.15
N PRO A 152 9.13 -1.42 -20.64
CA PRO A 152 9.72 -0.37 -21.43
C PRO A 152 11.12 -0.86 -21.80
N PHE A 153 11.26 -1.38 -23.01
CA PHE A 153 12.53 -1.78 -23.59
C PHE A 153 13.30 -0.51 -24.01
N ALA A 154 13.24 0.52 -23.16
CA ALA A 154 14.26 1.52 -23.01
C ALA A 154 15.42 1.00 -22.15
N ALA A 155 15.39 -0.25 -21.67
CA ALA A 155 16.49 -0.79 -20.89
C ALA A 155 17.72 -1.19 -21.75
N GLY A 156 17.57 -1.21 -23.08
CA GLY A 156 18.64 -1.60 -24.00
C GLY A 156 18.76 -3.10 -24.20
N LEU A 157 19.71 -3.53 -25.03
CA LEU A 157 19.96 -4.94 -25.35
C LEU A 157 20.53 -5.65 -24.11
N PRO A 158 20.08 -6.86 -23.78
CA PRO A 158 20.68 -7.62 -22.70
C PRO A 158 22.17 -7.83 -22.98
N CYS A 159 23.02 -7.51 -22.00
CA CYS A 159 24.44 -7.79 -22.07
C CYS A 159 24.64 -9.31 -22.20
N PRO A 160 25.45 -9.79 -23.18
CA PRO A 160 25.65 -11.23 -23.38
C PRO A 160 26.35 -11.92 -22.20
N ALA A 161 27.10 -11.18 -21.37
CA ALA A 161 27.79 -11.72 -20.21
C ALA A 161 26.93 -11.77 -18.93
N CYS A 162 26.19 -10.71 -18.62
CA CYS A 162 25.47 -10.61 -17.33
C CYS A 162 23.94 -10.55 -17.44
N GLY A 163 23.38 -10.52 -18.65
CA GLY A 163 21.93 -10.48 -18.89
C GLY A 163 21.23 -9.17 -18.51
N LYS A 164 21.94 -8.24 -17.87
CA LYS A 164 21.39 -6.92 -17.54
C LYS A 164 21.19 -6.11 -18.83
N PRO A 165 20.11 -5.33 -18.92
CA PRO A 165 19.81 -4.58 -20.11
C PRO A 165 20.75 -3.36 -20.22
N VAL A 166 21.37 -3.17 -21.38
CA VAL A 166 22.38 -2.13 -21.64
C VAL A 166 22.02 -1.35 -22.90
N PHE A 167 22.00 -0.02 -22.82
CA PHE A 167 21.74 0.82 -23.99
C PHE A 167 22.76 0.57 -25.13
N PRO A 168 22.32 0.65 -26.40
CA PRO A 168 23.18 0.36 -27.55
C PRO A 168 24.35 1.33 -27.72
N ASP A 169 24.34 2.48 -27.03
CA ASP A 169 25.41 3.48 -27.09
C ASP A 169 26.64 3.11 -26.24
N PHE A 170 26.50 2.15 -25.32
CA PHE A 170 27.62 1.67 -24.51
C PHE A 170 28.53 0.73 -25.33
N LYS A 171 29.82 1.08 -25.39
CA LYS A 171 30.87 0.17 -25.90
C LYS A 171 31.21 -0.93 -24.88
N VAL A 172 31.03 -0.62 -23.60
CA VAL A 172 31.35 -1.50 -22.46
C VAL A 172 30.15 -1.53 -21.52
N CYS A 173 29.77 -2.71 -21.06
CA CYS A 173 28.67 -2.92 -20.13
C CYS A 173 28.96 -2.19 -18.80
N PRO A 174 28.11 -1.26 -18.36
CA PRO A 174 28.32 -0.50 -17.13
C PRO A 174 28.16 -1.37 -15.87
N PHE A 175 27.63 -2.59 -15.99
CA PHE A 175 27.37 -3.47 -14.86
C PHE A 175 28.45 -4.53 -14.64
N CYS A 176 29.06 -5.05 -15.70
CA CYS A 176 30.04 -6.14 -15.60
C CYS A 176 31.36 -5.89 -16.36
N GLY A 177 31.49 -4.78 -17.09
CA GLY A 177 32.72 -4.45 -17.83
C GLY A 177 32.91 -5.22 -19.14
N GLU A 178 31.93 -6.04 -19.56
CA GLU A 178 32.00 -6.76 -20.83
C GLU A 178 32.00 -5.81 -22.03
N LYS A 179 32.78 -6.12 -23.06
CA LYS A 179 32.81 -5.32 -24.29
C LYS A 179 31.65 -5.72 -25.20
N ILE A 180 30.78 -4.76 -25.54
CA ILE A 180 29.57 -5.01 -26.35
C ILE A 180 29.80 -4.67 -27.83
N LYS A 181 30.74 -3.76 -28.14
CA LYS A 181 31.16 -3.35 -29.50
C LYS A 181 32.67 -3.16 -29.56
#